data_AF-A0A9X0CPE7-F1
#
_entry.id   AF-A0A9X0CPE7-F1
#
_cell.length_a   1.000
_cell.length_b   1.000
_cell.length_c   1.000
_cell.angle_alpha   90.00
_cell.angle_beta   90.00
_cell.angle_gamma   90.00
#
_symmetry.space_group_name_H-M   'P 1'
#
loop_
_entity.id
_entity.type
_entity.pdbx_description
1 polymer ?
#
loop_
_entity_poly.entity_id
_entity_poly.type
_entity_poly.pdbx_seq_one_letter_code
_entity_poly.pdbx_strand_id
1 'polypeptide(L)'
;MSSVRAALTFIETAIKSHNVVVFSKTTCPFSILAKNILSEAGVQEMQVYEIEQREDSREIQEALRRITGRGTVPNVFIKGTSIGGGSETAELYQSGSLKEMLQEQGIIK
;
A
#
# COMPACT_ATOMS: atom_id res chain seq x y z
N MET A 1 4.10 -22.14 -9.22
CA MET A 1 2.72 -21.75 -9.59
C MET A 1 1.69 -21.87 -8.46
N SER A 2 1.93 -22.67 -7.39
CA SER A 2 1.06 -22.68 -6.19
C SER A 2 1.21 -21.43 -5.29
N SER A 3 2.43 -20.88 -5.19
CA SER A 3 2.77 -19.81 -4.23
C SER A 3 2.21 -18.42 -4.60
N VAL A 4 2.19 -18.04 -5.89
CA VAL A 4 1.63 -16.74 -6.33
C VAL A 4 0.12 -16.63 -6.05
N ARG A 5 -0.62 -17.74 -6.14
CA ARG A 5 -2.06 -17.74 -5.81
C ARG A 5 -2.28 -17.44 -4.32
N ALA A 6 -1.46 -18.02 -3.44
CA ALA A 6 -1.52 -17.74 -2.01
C ALA A 6 -1.20 -16.27 -1.71
N ALA A 7 -0.20 -15.70 -2.39
CA ALA A 7 0.13 -14.28 -2.28
C ALA A 7 -1.01 -13.36 -2.75
N LEU A 8 -1.70 -13.70 -3.85
CA LEU A 8 -2.89 -12.98 -4.29
C LEU A 8 -4.00 -13.00 -3.22
N THR A 9 -4.31 -14.18 -2.68
CA THR A 9 -5.31 -14.30 -1.61
C THR A 9 -4.91 -13.48 -0.38
N PHE A 10 -3.64 -13.54 0.02
CA PHE A 10 -3.12 -12.72 1.13
C PHE A 10 -3.33 -11.22 0.87
N ILE A 11 -2.97 -10.72 -0.31
CA ILE A 11 -3.16 -9.31 -0.65
C ILE A 11 -4.64 -8.94 -0.66
N GLU A 12 -5.50 -9.75 -1.29
CA GLU A 12 -6.94 -9.51 -1.33
C GLU A 12 -7.57 -9.48 0.07
N THR A 13 -7.16 -10.39 0.96
CA THR A 13 -7.62 -10.38 2.35
C THR A 13 -7.13 -9.11 3.06
N ALA A 14 -5.84 -8.78 2.94
CA ALA A 14 -5.25 -7.62 3.57
C ALA A 14 -6.00 -6.31 3.21
N ILE A 15 -6.23 -6.08 1.91
CA ILE A 15 -6.87 -4.84 1.41
C ILE A 15 -8.38 -4.79 1.64
N LYS A 16 -9.04 -5.93 1.91
CA LYS A 16 -10.45 -5.99 2.33
C LYS A 16 -10.62 -5.79 3.83
N SER A 17 -9.64 -6.20 4.63
CA SER A 17 -9.69 -6.12 6.09
C SER A 17 -9.33 -4.75 6.65
N HIS A 18 -8.59 -3.92 5.90
CA HIS A 18 -8.12 -2.62 6.40
C HIS A 18 -8.39 -1.51 5.38
N ASN A 19 -8.67 -0.31 5.88
CA ASN A 19 -8.95 0.85 5.03
C ASN A 19 -7.71 1.36 4.30
N VAL A 20 -6.55 1.32 4.95
CA VAL A 20 -5.27 1.72 4.37
C VAL A 20 -4.28 0.57 4.55
N VAL A 21 -3.69 0.11 3.46
CA VAL A 21 -2.69 -0.97 3.45
C VAL A 21 -1.45 -0.51 2.71
N VAL A 22 -0.28 -0.77 3.28
CA VAL A 22 1.02 -0.48 2.66
C VAL A 22 1.85 -1.74 2.61
N PHE A 23 2.09 -2.27 1.42
CA PHE A 23 3.14 -3.27 1.21
C PHE A 23 4.47 -2.55 1.10
N SER A 24 5.37 -2.82 2.03
CA SER A 24 6.55 -2.01 2.34
C SER A 24 7.82 -2.88 2.39
N LYS A 25 8.97 -2.20 2.40
CA LYS A 25 10.23 -2.75 2.91
C LYS A 25 10.85 -1.75 3.87
N THR A 26 11.37 -2.22 5.00
CA THR A 26 11.81 -1.41 6.14
C THR A 26 12.87 -0.37 5.76
N THR A 27 13.83 -0.75 4.91
CA THR A 27 14.96 0.10 4.50
C THR A 27 14.72 0.83 3.18
N CYS A 28 13.54 0.70 2.58
CA CYS A 28 13.23 1.36 1.32
C CYS A 28 12.83 2.83 1.57
N PRO A 29 13.56 3.81 1.01
CA PRO A 29 13.28 5.23 1.26
C PRO A 29 11.88 5.65 0.78
N PHE A 30 11.40 5.08 -0.33
CA PHE A 30 10.05 5.35 -0.83
C PHE A 30 8.96 4.79 0.08
N SER A 31 9.20 3.65 0.73
CA SER A 31 8.26 3.07 1.70
C SER A 31 8.19 3.90 2.98
N ILE A 32 9.33 4.39 3.47
CA ILE A 32 9.39 5.32 4.60
C ILE A 32 8.63 6.60 4.26
N LEU A 33 8.88 7.16 3.07
CA LEU A 33 8.18 8.36 2.58
C LEU A 33 6.67 8.16 2.55
N ALA A 34 6.17 7.08 1.94
CA ALA A 34 4.74 6.80 1.85
C ALA A 34 4.08 6.71 3.23
N LYS A 35 4.71 5.99 4.18
CA LYS A 35 4.21 5.85 5.56
C LYS A 35 4.14 7.19 6.28
N ASN A 36 5.18 8.02 6.15
CA ASN A 36 5.21 9.35 6.76
C ASN A 36 4.12 10.25 6.18
N ILE A 37 3.98 10.28 4.86
CA ILE A 37 2.95 11.10 4.18
C ILE A 37 1.54 10.67 4.58
N LEU A 38 1.25 9.38 4.64
CA LEU A 38 -0.07 8.89 5.09
C LEU A 38 -0.36 9.32 6.54
N SER A 39 0.64 9.24 7.42
CA SER A 39 0.54 9.73 8.80
C SER A 39 0.29 11.24 8.86
N GLU A 40 1.06 12.03 8.10
CA GLU A 40 0.90 13.50 8.01
C GLU A 40 -0.45 13.90 7.41
N ALA A 41 -0.97 13.13 6.46
CA ALA A 41 -2.31 13.30 5.90
C ALA A 41 -3.44 13.00 6.90
N GLY A 42 -3.11 12.48 8.09
CA GLY A 42 -4.06 12.23 9.18
C GLY A 42 -4.53 10.78 9.30
N VAL A 43 -3.94 9.84 8.55
CA VAL A 43 -4.26 8.42 8.67
C VAL A 43 -3.73 7.89 10.00
N GLN A 44 -4.64 7.61 10.93
CA GLN A 44 -4.30 7.08 12.26
C GLN A 44 -4.11 5.56 12.26
N GLU A 45 -4.85 4.85 11.40
CA GLU A 45 -4.83 3.40 11.30
C GLU A 45 -4.45 2.98 9.88
N MET A 46 -3.21 2.51 9.70
CA MET A 46 -2.74 1.89 8.47
C MET A 46 -2.09 0.54 8.78
N GLN A 47 -2.42 -0.47 7.98
CA GLN A 47 -1.79 -1.77 8.07
C GLN A 47 -0.56 -1.83 7.16
N VAL A 48 0.61 -2.00 7.76
CA VAL A 48 1.88 -2.14 7.03
C VAL A 48 2.29 -3.60 6.99
N TYR A 49 2.67 -4.09 5.81
CA TYR A 49 3.27 -5.41 5.64
C TYR A 49 4.70 -5.24 5.10
N GLU A 50 5.70 -5.48 5.95
CA GLU A 50 7.11 -5.50 5.57
C GLU A 50 7.42 -6.84 4.88
N ILE A 51 7.40 -6.84 3.53
CA ILE A 51 7.34 -8.07 2.74
C ILE A 51 8.67 -8.81 2.68
N GLU A 52 9.79 -8.16 2.98
CA GLU A 52 11.13 -8.77 3.01
C GLU A 52 11.30 -9.76 4.17
N GLN A 53 10.44 -9.68 5.19
CA GLN A 53 10.45 -10.59 6.34
C GLN A 53 9.66 -11.88 6.07
N ARG A 54 9.06 -12.02 4.89
CA ARG A 54 8.25 -13.17 4.51
C ARG A 54 8.95 -14.04 3.47
N GLU A 55 8.75 -15.35 3.57
CA GLU A 55 9.31 -16.32 2.63
C GLU A 55 8.75 -16.15 1.21
N ASP A 56 7.50 -15.69 1.08
CA ASP A 56 6.79 -15.47 -0.18
C ASP A 56 6.95 -14.04 -0.75
N SER A 57 7.99 -13.31 -0.34
CA SER A 57 8.24 -11.92 -0.76
C SER A 57 8.23 -11.74 -2.27
N ARG A 58 8.86 -12.65 -3.02
CA ARG A 58 8.91 -12.60 -4.49
C ARG A 58 7.53 -12.80 -5.11
N GLU A 59 6.76 -13.74 -4.58
CA GLU A 59 5.40 -13.99 -5.01
C GLU A 59 4.44 -12.85 -4.67
N ILE A 60 4.63 -12.18 -3.54
CA ILE A 60 3.89 -10.95 -3.22
C ILE A 60 4.22 -9.86 -4.23
N GLN A 61 5.49 -9.65 -4.57
CA GLN A 61 5.86 -8.66 -5.59
C GLN A 61 5.27 -8.99 -6.97
N GLU A 62 5.28 -10.26 -7.38
CA GLU A 62 4.64 -10.71 -8.61
C GLU A 62 3.11 -10.56 -8.57
N ALA A 63 2.48 -10.89 -7.45
CA ALA A 63 1.04 -10.73 -7.26
C ALA A 63 0.62 -9.25 -7.27
N LEU A 64 1.36 -8.38 -6.59
CA LEU A 64 1.19 -6.93 -6.65
C LEU A 64 1.31 -6.40 -8.08
N ARG A 65 2.29 -6.91 -8.86
CA ARG A 65 2.44 -6.57 -10.28
C ARG A 65 1.21 -6.95 -11.09
N ARG A 66 0.60 -8.11 -10.83
CA ARG A 66 -0.60 -8.57 -11.56
C ARG A 66 -1.81 -7.69 -11.28
N ILE A 67 -2.00 -7.23 -10.05
CA ILE A 67 -3.19 -6.48 -9.66
C ILE A 67 -3.05 -4.96 -9.85
N THR A 68 -1.82 -4.42 -9.79
CA THR A 68 -1.57 -2.96 -9.85
C THR A 68 -0.71 -2.53 -11.03
N GLY A 69 -0.11 -3.47 -11.77
CA GLY A 69 0.98 -3.19 -12.71
C GLY A 69 2.34 -2.95 -12.04
N ARG A 70 2.40 -2.79 -10.72
CA ARG A 70 3.61 -2.47 -9.94
C ARG A 70 4.03 -3.64 -9.04
N GLY A 71 5.19 -4.22 -9.34
CA GLY A 71 5.83 -5.23 -8.48
C GLY A 71 6.85 -4.68 -7.48
N THR A 72 7.06 -3.36 -7.45
CA THR A 72 7.96 -2.70 -6.52
C THR A 72 7.24 -2.26 -5.25
N VAL A 73 7.99 -2.04 -4.18
CA VAL A 73 7.51 -1.40 -2.96
C VAL A 73 7.87 0.09 -2.96
N PRO A 74 7.10 0.94 -2.26
CA PRO A 74 5.83 0.58 -1.63
C PRO A 74 4.73 0.35 -2.67
N ASN A 75 3.70 -0.38 -2.26
CA ASN A 75 2.41 -0.43 -2.95
C ASN A 75 1.32 -0.07 -1.94
N VAL A 76 0.67 1.07 -2.17
CA VAL A 76 -0.27 1.68 -1.23
C VAL A 76 -1.69 1.48 -1.73
N PHE A 77 -2.58 1.04 -0.83
CA PHE A 77 -3.99 0.84 -1.09
C PHE A 77 -4.85 1.66 -0.13
N ILE A 78 -5.89 2.27 -0.67
CA ILE A 78 -6.97 2.94 0.06
C ILE A 78 -8.28 2.28 -0.33
N LYS A 79 -9.03 1.73 0.64
CA LYS A 79 -10.30 1.02 0.44
C LYS A 79 -10.24 -0.03 -0.68
N GLY A 80 -9.18 -0.82 -0.70
CA GLY A 80 -8.97 -1.85 -1.72
C GLY A 80 -8.43 -1.36 -3.07
N THR A 81 -8.32 -0.05 -3.30
CA THR A 81 -7.83 0.52 -4.56
C THR A 81 -6.37 0.94 -4.42
N SER A 82 -5.51 0.52 -5.36
CA SER A 82 -4.11 0.95 -5.37
C SER A 82 -4.01 2.42 -5.80
N ILE A 83 -3.24 3.21 -5.04
CA ILE A 83 -2.91 4.60 -5.39
C ILE A 83 -1.48 4.75 -5.92
N GLY A 84 -0.76 3.63 -6.09
CA GLY A 84 0.62 3.61 -6.57
C GLY A 84 1.65 3.37 -5.47
N GLY A 85 2.85 3.91 -5.68
CA GLY A 85 3.97 3.80 -4.75
C GLY A 85 4.27 5.10 -4.01
N GLY A 86 5.51 5.28 -3.56
CA GLY A 86 5.87 6.39 -2.70
C GLY A 86 5.86 7.73 -3.41
N SER A 87 6.32 7.78 -4.67
CA SER A 87 6.27 8.99 -5.49
C SER A 87 4.84 9.41 -5.79
N GLU A 88 3.99 8.48 -6.21
CA GLU A 88 2.58 8.78 -6.51
C GLU A 88 1.82 9.21 -5.24
N THR A 89 2.11 8.58 -4.10
CA THR A 89 1.56 8.99 -2.80
C THR A 89 1.97 10.43 -2.46
N ALA A 90 3.22 10.80 -2.72
CA ALA A 90 3.71 12.15 -2.48
C ALA A 90 3.08 13.19 -3.42
N GLU A 91 2.91 12.85 -4.70
CA GLU A 91 2.22 13.70 -5.68
C GLU A 91 0.76 13.95 -5.30
N LEU A 92 0.04 12.89 -4.90
CA LEU A 92 -1.34 13.00 -4.41
C LEU A 92 -1.44 13.86 -3.14
N TYR A 93 -0.46 13.76 -2.24
CA TYR A 93 -0.43 14.60 -1.05
C TYR A 93 -0.17 16.07 -1.37
N GLN A 94 0.82 16.36 -2.22
CA GLN A 94 1.17 17.74 -2.61
C GLN A 94 0.04 18.43 -3.38
N SER A 95 -0.71 17.69 -4.19
CA SER A 95 -1.88 18.21 -4.91
C SER A 95 -3.12 18.38 -4.03
N GLY A 96 -3.12 17.87 -2.81
CA GLY A 96 -4.29 17.85 -1.91
C GLY A 96 -5.27 16.70 -2.15
N SER A 97 -5.19 16.03 -3.31
CA SER A 97 -6.09 14.95 -3.70
C SER A 97 -6.03 13.74 -2.76
N LEU A 98 -4.89 13.46 -2.12
CA LEU A 98 -4.80 12.40 -1.11
C LEU A 98 -5.72 12.69 0.07
N LYS A 99 -5.72 13.93 0.56
CA LYS A 99 -6.52 14.33 1.72
C LYS A 99 -8.00 14.29 1.39
N GLU A 100 -8.39 14.81 0.22
CA GLU A 100 -9.77 14.75 -0.28
C GLU A 100 -10.25 13.30 -0.36
N MET A 101 -9.46 12.41 -0.99
CA MET A 101 -9.79 10.99 -1.09
C MET A 101 -9.97 10.33 0.28
N LEU A 102 -9.08 10.62 1.24
CA LEU A 102 -9.18 10.07 2.59
C LEU A 102 -10.43 10.57 3.34
N GLN A 103 -10.83 11.83 3.14
CA GLN A 103 -12.04 12.41 3.71
C GLN A 103 -13.31 11.82 3.07
N GLU A 104 -13.35 11.72 1.75
CA GLU A 104 -14.47 11.11 1.00
C GLU A 104 -14.71 9.66 1.42
N GLN A 105 -13.64 8.92 1.71
CA GLN A 105 -13.70 7.53 2.18
C GLN A 105 -13.94 7.41 3.70
N GLY A 106 -14.10 8.53 4.42
CA GLY A 106 -14.33 8.57 5.86
C GLY A 106 -13.18 8.02 6.70
N ILE A 107 -11.95 8.03 6.16
CA ILE A 107 -10.75 7.55 6.84
C ILE A 107 -10.19 8.62 7.77
N ILE A 108 -10.31 9.89 7.38
CA ILE A 108 -9.91 11.05 8.16
C ILE A 108 -11.07 12.05 8.26
N LYS A 109 -10.97 13.00 9.19
CA LYS A 109 -11.97 14.06 9.42
C LYS A 109 -11.73 15.31 8.59
#